data_AF-A0A124GS16-F1
#
_entry.id   AF-A0A124GS16-F1
#
_cell.length_a   1.000
_cell.length_b   1.000
_cell.length_c   1.000
_cell.angle_alpha   90.00
_cell.angle_beta   90.00
_cell.angle_gamma   90.00
#
_symmetry.space_group_name_H-M   'P 1'
#
loop_
_entity.id
_entity.type
_entity.pdbx_description
1 polymer ?
#
loop_
_entity_poly.entity_id
_entity_poly.type
_entity_poly.pdbx_seq_one_letter_code
_entity_poly.pdbx_strand_id
1 'polypeptide(L)'
;MPPHGTMTAAQRALGIAEIVGLILSFVPRGWPVTRKEPLRHCALVNKLWLAEALPMIWYSIDSSIEALFKKLEPGRRQFYANFVVLGESNALHDKKCFKSLSRNLKGVVFPKMECLLLFTDGKRGEFSLPKLNCPNLRCMSFQDLDIENEEKDDDMGPAAWESIFWDLSTNYPSLKELDFEFPPLVFPYAVRRLKKRHPNLRDCLEKLKFREVTQFFRRGVLAGDNDYFEP
;
A
#
# COMPACT_ATOMS: atom_id res chain seq x y z
N MET A 1 -60.61 -23.22 -0.36
CA MET A 1 -59.22 -23.42 0.08
C MET A 1 -58.31 -22.93 -1.04
N PRO A 2 -57.61 -21.79 -0.87
CA PRO A 2 -56.67 -21.32 -1.87
C PRO A 2 -55.31 -22.02 -1.72
N PRO A 3 -54.53 -22.16 -2.81
CA PRO A 3 -53.31 -22.94 -2.84
C PRO A 3 -52.17 -22.22 -2.12
N HIS A 4 -51.27 -23.03 -1.56
CA HIS A 4 -50.05 -22.61 -0.87
C HIS A 4 -49.30 -21.53 -1.66
N GLY A 5 -49.05 -20.41 -0.97
CA GLY A 5 -48.43 -19.24 -1.52
C GLY A 5 -47.12 -19.55 -2.22
N THR A 6 -47.04 -19.16 -3.48
CA THR A 6 -45.80 -18.84 -4.18
C THR A 6 -44.98 -17.91 -3.28
N MET A 7 -43.92 -18.44 -2.67
CA MET A 7 -42.92 -17.62 -1.98
C MET A 7 -42.36 -16.63 -3.00
N THR A 8 -42.62 -15.34 -2.77
CA THR A 8 -42.01 -14.27 -3.56
C THR A 8 -40.50 -14.29 -3.33
N ALA A 9 -39.70 -13.94 -4.34
CA ALA A 9 -38.23 -13.89 -4.28
C ALA A 9 -37.65 -13.10 -3.09
N ALA A 10 -38.46 -12.26 -2.44
CA ALA A 10 -38.14 -11.53 -1.20
C ALA A 10 -38.03 -12.40 0.07
N GLN A 11 -38.37 -13.69 0.04
CA GLN A 11 -38.35 -14.59 1.20
C GLN A 11 -37.18 -15.60 1.21
N ARG A 12 -36.05 -15.30 0.55
CA ARG A 12 -34.81 -16.02 0.89
C ARG A 12 -34.38 -15.57 2.28
N ALA A 13 -34.76 -16.35 3.29
CA ALA A 13 -34.20 -16.23 4.62
C ALA A 13 -32.67 -16.33 4.50
N LEU A 14 -31.97 -15.29 4.93
CA LEU A 14 -30.52 -15.26 4.93
C LEU A 14 -29.99 -16.46 5.72
N GLY A 15 -28.96 -17.11 5.20
CA GLY A 15 -28.23 -18.13 5.93
C GLY A 15 -27.59 -17.55 7.19
N ILE A 16 -27.35 -18.39 8.21
CA ILE A 16 -26.76 -17.92 9.48
C ILE A 16 -25.41 -17.22 9.24
N ALA A 17 -24.58 -17.71 8.32
CA ALA A 17 -23.35 -17.05 7.90
C ALA A 17 -23.60 -15.64 7.33
N GLU A 18 -24.59 -15.48 6.45
CA GLU A 18 -24.93 -14.18 5.86
C GLU A 18 -25.42 -13.19 6.93
N ILE A 19 -26.23 -13.67 7.88
CA ILE A 19 -26.68 -12.85 9.02
C ILE A 19 -25.48 -12.41 9.88
N VAL A 20 -24.56 -13.32 10.20
CA VAL A 20 -23.35 -12.99 10.97
C VAL A 20 -22.47 -12.00 10.20
N GLY A 21 -22.25 -12.22 8.90
CA GLY A 21 -21.51 -11.29 8.05
C GLY A 21 -22.13 -9.89 8.01
N LEU A 22 -23.46 -9.79 7.94
CA LEU A 22 -24.18 -8.52 8.03
C LEU A 22 -23.98 -7.86 9.39
N ILE A 23 -24.13 -8.59 10.50
CA ILE A 23 -23.87 -8.05 11.84
C ILE A 23 -22.45 -7.50 11.95
N LEU A 24 -21.46 -8.27 11.48
CA LEU A 24 -20.05 -7.86 11.52
C LEU A 24 -19.78 -6.62 10.65
N SER A 25 -20.53 -6.41 9.57
CA SER A 25 -20.38 -5.23 8.71
C SER A 25 -20.70 -3.90 9.41
N PHE A 26 -21.55 -3.95 10.44
CA PHE A 26 -21.91 -2.82 11.31
C PHE A 26 -20.95 -2.63 12.49
N VAL A 27 -20.06 -3.59 12.74
CA VAL A 27 -19.05 -3.44 13.80
C VAL A 27 -18.11 -2.30 13.40
N PRO A 28 -17.93 -1.28 14.26
CA PRO A 28 -17.07 -0.14 13.95
C PRO A 28 -15.66 -0.60 13.57
N ARG A 29 -15.24 -0.23 12.36
CA ARG A 29 -13.88 -0.49 11.84
C ARG A 29 -12.94 0.71 12.06
N GLY A 30 -13.31 1.60 12.97
CA GLY A 30 -12.92 3.01 12.93
C GLY A 30 -11.41 3.29 12.98
N TRP A 31 -11.06 4.44 12.41
CA TRP A 31 -9.86 5.20 12.76
C TRP A 31 -10.08 5.90 14.13
N PRO A 32 -9.09 5.96 15.05
CA PRO A 32 -7.75 5.41 14.98
C PRO A 32 -7.61 3.99 15.58
N VAL A 33 -6.66 3.24 15.01
CA VAL A 33 -5.86 2.03 15.36
C VAL A 33 -6.30 1.05 16.47
N THR A 34 -6.98 1.45 17.55
CA THR A 34 -7.36 0.54 18.65
C THR A 34 -8.66 -0.24 18.39
N ARG A 35 -9.33 0.00 17.26
CA ARG A 35 -10.72 -0.44 17.03
C ARG A 35 -10.91 -1.77 16.29
N LYS A 36 -9.87 -2.59 16.09
CA LYS A 36 -10.05 -4.01 15.67
C LYS A 36 -10.43 -4.94 16.82
N GLU A 37 -10.39 -4.47 18.07
CA GLU A 37 -10.77 -5.23 19.25
C GLU A 37 -12.19 -5.82 19.19
N PRO A 38 -13.24 -5.09 18.75
CA PRO A 38 -14.59 -5.65 18.66
C PRO A 38 -14.67 -6.82 17.68
N LEU A 39 -14.02 -6.73 16.51
CA LEU A 39 -13.97 -7.84 15.54
C LEU A 39 -13.20 -9.04 16.09
N ARG A 40 -12.13 -8.80 16.87
CA ARG A 40 -11.41 -9.88 17.56
C ARG A 40 -12.30 -10.55 18.61
N HIS A 41 -13.05 -9.80 19.41
CA HIS A 41 -14.02 -10.38 20.36
C HIS A 41 -15.10 -11.20 19.64
N CYS A 42 -15.61 -10.69 18.53
CA CYS A 42 -16.55 -11.42 17.67
C CYS A 42 -15.96 -12.75 17.18
N ALA A 43 -14.71 -12.73 16.71
CA ALA A 43 -14.02 -13.92 16.22
C ALA A 43 -13.82 -15.02 17.28
N LEU A 44 -13.89 -14.67 18.57
CA LEU A 44 -13.74 -15.63 19.69
C LEU A 44 -15.05 -16.33 20.07
N VAL A 45 -16.21 -15.90 19.55
CA VAL A 45 -17.51 -16.44 19.94
C VAL A 45 -17.64 -17.93 19.57
N ASN A 46 -17.39 -18.27 18.30
CA ASN A 46 -17.34 -19.65 17.82
C ASN A 46 -16.71 -19.71 16.42
N LYS A 47 -16.60 -20.93 15.85
CA LYS A 47 -15.98 -21.15 14.52
C LYS A 47 -16.68 -20.40 13.38
N LEU A 48 -18.00 -20.23 13.44
CA LEU A 48 -18.75 -19.50 12.41
C LEU A 48 -18.39 -18.01 12.46
N TRP A 49 -18.44 -17.41 13.65
CA TRP A 49 -18.06 -16.01 13.83
C TRP A 49 -16.60 -15.75 13.51
N LEU A 50 -15.70 -16.69 13.83
CA LEU A 50 -14.31 -16.63 13.41
C LEU A 50 -14.19 -16.60 11.89
N ALA A 51 -14.85 -17.52 11.19
CA ALA A 51 -14.77 -17.62 9.72
C ALA A 51 -15.27 -16.33 9.03
N GLU A 52 -16.32 -15.72 9.54
CA GLU A 52 -16.88 -14.48 8.99
C GLU A 52 -16.09 -13.21 9.39
N ALA A 53 -15.51 -13.18 10.59
CA ALA A 53 -14.74 -12.02 11.08
C ALA A 53 -13.32 -11.97 10.51
N LEU A 54 -12.70 -13.12 10.23
CA LEU A 54 -11.29 -13.19 9.83
C LEU A 54 -10.98 -12.39 8.55
N PRO A 55 -11.78 -12.46 7.47
CA PRO A 55 -11.59 -11.60 6.30
C PRO A 55 -11.63 -10.11 6.63
N MET A 56 -12.48 -9.69 7.57
CA MET A 56 -12.61 -8.29 7.97
C MET A 56 -11.44 -7.81 8.83
N ILE A 57 -10.96 -8.68 9.74
CA ILE A 57 -9.79 -8.39 10.59
C ILE A 57 -8.53 -8.19 9.73
N TRP A 58 -8.37 -9.01 8.69
CA TRP A 58 -7.20 -9.01 7.80
C TRP A 58 -7.36 -8.17 6.53
N TYR A 59 -8.50 -7.51 6.35
CA TYR A 59 -8.80 -6.70 5.17
C TYR A 59 -7.74 -5.60 4.94
N SER A 60 -7.42 -4.85 5.99
CA SER A 60 -6.29 -3.92 6.06
C SER A 60 -5.30 -4.38 7.11
N ILE A 61 -4.02 -4.13 6.89
CA ILE A 61 -2.98 -4.38 7.88
C ILE A 61 -2.44 -3.04 8.38
N ASP A 62 -2.52 -2.80 9.68
CA ASP A 62 -2.11 -1.53 10.33
C ASP A 62 -0.62 -1.54 10.69
N SER A 63 0.17 -2.25 9.90
CA SER A 63 1.61 -2.44 10.10
C SER A 63 2.23 -2.87 8.80
N SER A 64 3.52 -2.58 8.61
CA SER A 64 4.25 -3.12 7.46
C SER A 64 4.04 -4.64 7.33
N ILE A 65 3.63 -5.07 6.14
CA ILE A 65 3.37 -6.48 5.79
C ILE A 65 4.53 -7.35 6.26
N GLU A 66 5.74 -6.81 6.22
CA GLU A 66 6.96 -7.57 6.46
C GLU A 66 7.20 -7.79 7.93
N ALA A 67 6.93 -6.78 8.77
CA ALA A 67 6.95 -6.95 10.21
C ALA A 67 5.88 -7.95 10.67
N LEU A 68 4.68 -7.89 10.07
CA LEU A 68 3.59 -8.80 10.42
C LEU A 68 3.87 -10.24 9.98
N PHE A 69 4.20 -10.47 8.71
CA PHE A 69 4.40 -11.80 8.16
C PHE A 69 5.65 -12.49 8.68
N LYS A 70 6.66 -11.73 9.12
CA LYS A 70 7.81 -12.28 9.86
C LYS A 70 7.40 -12.96 11.16
N LYS A 71 6.38 -12.44 11.86
CA LYS A 71 5.87 -13.00 13.14
C LYS A 71 4.97 -14.22 12.92
N LEU A 72 4.43 -14.40 11.72
CA LEU A 72 3.58 -15.54 11.39
C LEU A 72 4.38 -16.80 11.12
N GLU A 73 3.82 -17.93 11.55
CA GLU A 73 4.28 -19.27 11.18
C GLU A 73 4.28 -19.41 9.64
N PRO A 74 5.38 -19.87 9.02
CA PRO A 74 5.50 -19.94 7.56
C PRO A 74 4.33 -20.64 6.86
N GLY A 75 3.83 -21.76 7.41
CA GLY A 75 2.73 -22.53 6.85
C GLY A 75 1.37 -21.81 6.86
N ARG A 76 1.22 -20.74 7.65
CA ARG A 76 -0.03 -19.98 7.78
C ARG A 76 -0.05 -18.69 6.99
N ARG A 77 1.09 -18.24 6.46
CA ARG A 77 1.20 -16.95 5.76
C ARG A 77 0.23 -16.84 4.59
N GLN A 78 0.14 -17.87 3.75
CA GLN A 78 -0.75 -17.85 2.60
C GLN A 78 -2.23 -17.76 3.00
N PHE A 79 -2.61 -18.47 4.08
CA PHE A 79 -3.99 -18.42 4.59
C PHE A 79 -4.39 -16.98 4.92
N TYR A 80 -3.56 -16.24 5.64
CA TYR A 80 -3.84 -14.84 5.96
C TYR A 80 -3.71 -13.89 4.77
N ALA A 81 -2.73 -14.12 3.89
CA ALA A 81 -2.55 -13.33 2.66
C ALA A 81 -3.76 -13.35 1.73
N ASN A 82 -4.56 -14.43 1.77
CA ASN A 82 -5.79 -14.55 0.98
C ASN A 82 -6.88 -13.53 1.34
N PHE A 83 -6.77 -12.85 2.48
CA PHE A 83 -7.75 -11.89 2.97
C PHE A 83 -7.32 -10.44 2.84
N VAL A 84 -6.03 -10.19 2.60
CA VAL A 84 -5.46 -8.83 2.56
C VAL A 84 -5.89 -8.13 1.27
N VAL A 85 -6.57 -6.99 1.41
CA VAL A 85 -7.00 -6.13 0.30
C VAL A 85 -6.18 -4.84 0.27
N LEU A 86 -5.92 -4.25 1.44
CA LEU A 86 -5.07 -3.08 1.63
C LEU A 86 -3.82 -3.48 2.41
N GLY A 87 -2.66 -3.28 1.80
CA GLY A 87 -1.36 -3.52 2.41
C GLY A 87 -0.63 -2.24 2.76
N GLU A 88 0.20 -2.30 3.79
CA GLU A 88 1.19 -1.27 4.13
C GLU A 88 2.60 -1.85 4.03
N SER A 89 3.56 -1.07 3.55
CA SER A 89 4.96 -1.46 3.46
C SER A 89 5.86 -0.22 3.42
N ASN A 90 7.18 -0.41 3.48
CA ASN A 90 8.16 0.65 3.38
C ASN A 90 8.96 0.54 2.08
N ALA A 91 9.26 1.67 1.46
CA ALA A 91 10.31 1.74 0.44
C ALA A 91 11.65 1.36 1.06
N LEU A 92 12.47 0.59 0.34
CA LEU A 92 13.67 -0.04 0.89
C LEU A 92 14.92 0.70 0.43
N HIS A 93 15.58 1.39 1.37
CA HIS A 93 16.88 2.03 1.14
C HIS A 93 18.06 1.04 1.25
N ASP A 94 17.97 0.01 2.11
CA ASP A 94 19.04 -0.97 2.35
C ASP A 94 18.78 -2.33 1.67
N LYS A 95 19.78 -2.79 0.90
CA LYS A 95 19.83 -4.13 0.29
C LYS A 95 19.74 -5.27 1.33
N LYS A 96 20.12 -5.06 2.60
CA LYS A 96 19.95 -6.06 3.67
C LYS A 96 18.47 -6.23 4.05
N CYS A 97 17.73 -5.12 4.16
CA CYS A 97 16.28 -5.15 4.40
C CYS A 97 15.58 -5.95 3.31
N PHE A 98 15.94 -5.70 2.04
CA PHE A 98 15.44 -6.44 0.88
C PHE A 98 15.64 -7.96 0.97
N LYS A 99 16.85 -8.42 1.37
CA LYS A 99 17.14 -9.86 1.50
C LYS A 99 16.28 -10.53 2.58
N SER A 100 16.09 -9.87 3.72
CA SER A 100 15.27 -10.43 4.81
C SER A 100 13.78 -10.53 4.42
N LEU A 101 13.30 -9.52 3.70
CA LEU A 101 11.93 -9.38 3.20
C LEU A 101 11.58 -10.48 2.20
N SER A 102 12.45 -10.65 1.20
CA SER A 102 12.32 -11.67 0.17
C SER A 102 12.24 -13.09 0.73
N ARG A 103 12.81 -13.35 1.92
CA ARG A 103 12.78 -14.68 2.56
C ARG A 103 11.44 -14.97 3.22
N ASN A 104 10.87 -13.99 3.94
CA ASN A 104 9.63 -14.22 4.69
C ASN A 104 8.38 -14.27 3.80
N LEU A 105 8.42 -13.58 2.67
CA LEU A 105 7.31 -13.53 1.71
C LEU A 105 7.53 -14.43 0.50
N LYS A 106 8.60 -15.24 0.50
CA LYS A 106 8.88 -16.16 -0.60
C LYS A 106 7.72 -17.13 -0.79
N GLY A 107 7.12 -17.11 -1.98
CA GLY A 107 6.01 -17.99 -2.33
C GLY A 107 4.64 -17.57 -1.75
N VAL A 108 4.58 -16.46 -1.02
CA VAL A 108 3.30 -15.90 -0.56
C VAL A 108 2.71 -15.04 -1.68
N VAL A 109 1.47 -15.34 -2.05
CA VAL A 109 0.67 -14.57 -3.00
C VAL A 109 -0.39 -13.80 -2.25
N PHE A 110 -0.61 -12.55 -2.60
CA PHE A 110 -1.67 -11.70 -2.08
C PHE A 110 -2.77 -11.56 -3.15
N PRO A 111 -3.64 -12.57 -3.31
CA PRO A 111 -4.55 -12.66 -4.46
C PRO A 111 -5.66 -11.60 -4.43
N LYS A 112 -5.99 -11.02 -3.28
CA LYS A 112 -7.03 -10.00 -3.15
C LYS A 112 -6.48 -8.60 -2.91
N MET A 113 -5.16 -8.44 -2.88
CA MET A 113 -4.56 -7.14 -2.62
C MET A 113 -4.74 -6.24 -3.83
N GLU A 114 -5.43 -5.13 -3.61
CA GLU A 114 -5.78 -4.14 -4.62
C GLU A 114 -4.99 -2.85 -4.44
N CYS A 115 -4.68 -2.50 -3.19
CA CYS A 115 -4.02 -1.26 -2.83
C CYS A 115 -2.81 -1.53 -1.94
N LEU A 116 -1.70 -0.83 -2.22
CA LEU A 116 -0.49 -0.85 -1.41
C LEU A 116 -0.11 0.57 -1.01
N LEU A 117 -0.08 0.84 0.29
CA LEU A 117 0.47 2.06 0.84
C LEU A 117 1.96 1.86 1.14
N LEU A 118 2.79 2.73 0.56
CA LEU A 118 4.23 2.73 0.72
C LEU A 118 4.69 3.95 1.49
N PHE A 119 5.38 3.67 2.58
CA PHE A 119 6.00 4.67 3.42
C PHE A 119 7.45 4.92 3.00
N THR A 120 7.84 6.19 2.93
CA THR A 120 9.20 6.63 2.58
C THR A 120 9.88 7.24 3.79
N ASP A 121 11.20 7.07 3.93
CA ASP A 121 11.95 7.47 5.13
C ASP A 121 12.89 8.67 4.92
N GLY A 122 12.59 9.51 3.92
CA GLY A 122 13.32 10.75 3.58
C GLY A 122 14.81 10.61 3.21
N LYS A 123 15.37 9.39 3.29
CA LYS A 123 16.81 9.19 3.07
C LYS A 123 17.20 9.52 1.64
N ARG A 124 18.44 10.00 1.46
CA ARG A 124 19.01 10.21 0.14
C ARG A 124 19.61 8.91 -0.41
N GLY A 125 19.40 8.65 -1.70
CA GLY A 125 20.02 7.51 -2.40
C GLY A 125 19.03 6.76 -3.28
N GLU A 126 19.42 5.55 -3.68
CA GLU A 126 18.56 4.64 -4.43
C GLU A 126 17.60 3.91 -3.47
N PHE A 127 16.36 3.78 -3.90
CA PHE A 127 15.34 3.00 -3.20
C PHE A 127 14.85 1.87 -4.09
N SER A 128 14.50 0.76 -3.47
CA SER A 128 13.83 -0.35 -4.14
C SER A 128 12.46 -0.57 -3.56
N LEU A 129 11.53 -0.96 -4.41
CA LEU A 129 10.22 -1.39 -3.95
C LEU A 129 10.29 -2.78 -3.32
N PRO A 130 9.45 -3.08 -2.32
CA PRO A 130 9.29 -4.45 -1.84
C PRO A 130 8.88 -5.35 -3.01
N LYS A 131 9.34 -6.60 -3.04
CA LYS A 131 8.88 -7.56 -4.06
C LYS A 131 7.74 -8.40 -3.52
N LEU A 132 6.53 -7.88 -3.68
CA LEU A 132 5.29 -8.56 -3.28
C LEU A 132 4.63 -9.21 -4.49
N ASN A 133 4.18 -10.46 -4.36
CA ASN A 133 3.37 -11.10 -5.39
C ASN A 133 1.89 -10.78 -5.18
N CYS A 134 1.42 -9.73 -5.84
CA CYS A 134 0.06 -9.20 -5.71
C CYS A 134 -0.55 -9.04 -7.12
N PRO A 135 -1.07 -10.13 -7.72
CA PRO A 135 -1.47 -10.15 -9.14
C PRO A 135 -2.61 -9.20 -9.48
N ASN A 136 -3.39 -8.78 -8.48
CA ASN A 136 -4.54 -7.88 -8.63
C ASN A 136 -4.28 -6.47 -8.10
N LEU A 137 -3.01 -6.11 -7.83
CA LEU A 137 -2.66 -4.78 -7.37
C LEU A 137 -2.97 -3.76 -8.46
N ARG A 138 -3.82 -2.78 -8.13
CA ARG A 138 -4.28 -1.72 -9.03
C ARG A 138 -3.81 -0.33 -8.61
N CYS A 139 -3.67 -0.09 -7.31
CA CYS A 139 -3.38 1.22 -6.75
C CYS A 139 -2.18 1.15 -5.80
N MET A 140 -1.31 2.15 -5.88
CA MET A 140 -0.18 2.32 -4.98
C MET A 140 -0.07 3.78 -4.58
N SER A 141 -0.05 4.03 -3.27
CA SER A 141 0.07 5.37 -2.69
C SER A 141 1.40 5.49 -1.97
N PHE A 142 2.05 6.65 -2.09
CA PHE A 142 3.27 6.98 -1.36
C PHE A 142 2.96 8.02 -0.28
N GLN A 143 3.38 7.75 0.95
CA GLN A 143 3.27 8.64 2.11
C GLN A 143 4.61 8.82 2.79
N ASP A 144 4.80 9.98 3.38
CA ASP A 144 5.99 10.29 4.18
C ASP A 144 5.78 9.86 5.64
N LEU A 145 6.78 9.20 6.24
CA LEU A 145 6.74 8.81 7.65
C LEU A 145 7.08 9.99 8.58
N ASP A 146 7.80 10.99 8.10
CA ASP A 146 8.47 11.99 8.94
C ASP A 146 7.69 13.33 9.03
N ILE A 147 6.37 13.27 9.24
CA ILE A 147 5.50 14.47 9.39
C ILE A 147 5.91 15.34 10.60
N GLU A 148 6.66 14.81 11.58
CA GLU A 148 7.00 15.53 12.81
C GLU A 148 8.27 16.40 12.74
N ASN A 149 9.04 16.38 11.64
CA ASN A 149 10.24 17.23 11.48
C ASN A 149 10.04 18.30 10.40
N GLU A 150 9.36 19.39 10.74
CA GLU A 150 9.14 20.55 9.86
C GLU A 150 10.44 21.20 9.32
N GLU A 151 11.60 20.87 9.91
CA GLU A 151 12.90 21.49 9.56
C GLU A 151 13.74 20.73 8.52
N LYS A 152 13.28 19.59 8.01
CA LYS A 152 14.06 18.82 7.03
C LYS A 152 13.45 18.91 5.64
N ASP A 153 14.31 19.22 4.67
CA ASP A 153 14.14 18.90 3.24
C ASP A 153 14.09 17.36 3.04
N ASP A 154 13.15 16.69 3.68
CA ASP A 154 12.99 15.23 3.73
C ASP A 154 12.23 14.66 2.51
N ASP A 155 11.99 15.49 1.49
CA ASP A 155 11.51 15.00 0.20
C ASP A 155 12.57 14.04 -0.39
N MET A 156 12.15 12.79 -0.66
CA MET A 156 12.98 11.84 -1.41
C MET A 156 13.52 12.50 -2.69
N GLY A 157 14.85 12.47 -2.83
CA GLY A 157 15.51 13.11 -3.96
C GLY A 157 15.18 12.45 -5.32
N PRO A 158 15.50 13.12 -6.44
CA PRO A 158 15.18 12.63 -7.79
C PRO A 158 15.79 11.27 -8.13
N ALA A 159 16.93 10.93 -7.51
CA ALA A 159 17.54 9.61 -7.68
C ALA A 159 16.70 8.49 -7.05
N ALA A 160 16.09 8.74 -5.88
CA ALA A 160 15.22 7.78 -5.21
C ALA A 160 13.98 7.48 -6.06
N TRP A 161 13.34 8.53 -6.55
CA TRP A 161 12.17 8.42 -7.43
C TRP A 161 12.50 7.73 -8.75
N GLU A 162 13.65 8.01 -9.36
CA GLU A 162 14.08 7.30 -10.58
C GLU A 162 14.22 5.79 -10.34
N SER A 163 14.81 5.39 -9.22
CA SER A 163 14.91 3.96 -8.83
C SER A 163 13.53 3.33 -8.60
N ILE A 164 12.63 4.02 -7.89
CA ILE A 164 11.26 3.56 -7.66
C ILE A 164 10.51 3.41 -8.99
N PHE A 165 10.57 4.40 -9.87
CA PHE A 165 9.92 4.36 -11.18
C PHE A 165 10.47 3.23 -12.06
N TRP A 166 11.74 2.88 -11.89
CA TRP A 166 12.34 1.75 -12.58
C TRP A 166 11.78 0.41 -12.10
N ASP A 167 11.57 0.28 -10.79
CA ASP A 167 11.04 -0.91 -10.16
C ASP A 167 9.54 -1.12 -10.43
N LEU A 168 8.75 -0.04 -10.51
CA LEU A 168 7.30 -0.10 -10.72
C LEU A 168 6.90 -0.96 -11.91
N SER A 169 7.48 -0.70 -13.08
CA SER A 169 7.14 -1.44 -14.31
C SER A 169 7.51 -2.92 -14.25
N THR A 170 8.54 -3.25 -13.47
CA THR A 170 9.09 -4.61 -13.39
C THR A 170 8.37 -5.44 -12.33
N ASN A 171 8.12 -4.84 -11.16
CA ASN A 171 7.56 -5.54 -10.00
C ASN A 171 6.02 -5.48 -9.97
N TYR A 172 5.42 -4.45 -10.57
CA TYR A 172 3.98 -4.18 -10.49
C TYR A 172 3.38 -3.80 -11.85
N PRO A 173 3.44 -4.69 -12.86
CA PRO A 173 2.99 -4.37 -14.21
C PRO A 173 1.47 -4.14 -14.33
N SER A 174 0.67 -4.66 -13.39
CA SER A 174 -0.81 -4.51 -13.38
C SER A 174 -1.30 -3.17 -12.84
N LEU A 175 -0.41 -2.34 -12.29
CA LEU A 175 -0.75 -1.10 -11.61
C LEU A 175 -1.41 -0.10 -12.57
N LYS A 176 -2.47 0.55 -12.10
CA LYS A 176 -3.30 1.51 -12.87
C LYS A 176 -3.31 2.91 -12.25
N GLU A 177 -3.14 2.97 -10.94
CA GLU A 177 -3.24 4.19 -10.16
C GLU A 177 -1.99 4.37 -9.31
N LEU A 178 -1.47 5.60 -9.33
CA LEU A 178 -0.44 6.09 -8.43
C LEU A 178 -0.99 7.30 -7.69
N ASP A 179 -0.65 7.37 -6.42
CA ASP A 179 -0.98 8.51 -5.59
C ASP A 179 0.24 8.91 -4.76
N PHE A 180 0.38 10.21 -4.53
CA PHE A 180 1.49 10.78 -3.79
C PHE A 180 0.92 11.80 -2.81
N GLU A 181 1.22 11.64 -1.53
CA GLU A 181 0.85 12.61 -0.50
C GLU A 181 1.38 14.02 -0.85
N PHE A 182 2.62 14.08 -1.32
CA PHE A 182 3.27 15.29 -1.80
C PHE A 182 3.79 15.10 -3.24
N PRO A 183 3.76 16.15 -4.09
CA PRO A 183 4.30 16.07 -5.44
C PRO A 183 5.79 15.67 -5.47
N PRO A 184 6.17 14.53 -6.08
CA PRO A 184 7.53 14.03 -6.00
C PRO A 184 8.52 14.89 -6.80
N LEU A 185 9.74 15.04 -6.28
CA LEU A 185 10.85 15.71 -6.96
C LEU A 185 11.56 14.73 -7.89
N VAL A 186 11.49 14.95 -9.20
CA VAL A 186 11.96 14.01 -10.22
C VAL A 186 12.96 14.66 -11.19
N PHE A 187 13.75 13.82 -11.87
CA PHE A 187 14.58 14.30 -12.97
C PHE A 187 13.74 14.74 -14.18
N PRO A 188 14.27 15.65 -15.02
CA PRO A 188 13.66 15.94 -16.32
C PRO A 188 13.36 14.66 -17.10
N TYR A 189 12.17 14.62 -17.69
CA TYR A 189 11.68 13.49 -18.48
C TYR A 189 11.45 12.17 -17.72
N ALA A 190 11.60 12.11 -16.40
CA ALA A 190 11.34 10.90 -15.61
C ALA A 190 9.90 10.38 -15.81
N VAL A 191 8.92 11.29 -15.74
CA VAL A 191 7.49 10.96 -15.96
C VAL A 191 7.27 10.44 -17.39
N ARG A 192 7.94 11.03 -18.39
CA ARG A 192 7.87 10.57 -19.79
C ARG A 192 8.44 9.17 -19.94
N ARG A 193 9.56 8.86 -19.28
CA ARG A 193 10.15 7.51 -19.24
C ARG A 193 9.19 6.53 -18.56
N LEU A 194 8.61 6.91 -17.43
CA LEU A 194 7.64 6.08 -16.71
C LEU A 194 6.42 5.76 -17.58
N LYS A 195 5.81 6.76 -18.22
CA LYS A 195 4.68 6.56 -19.16
C LYS A 195 5.01 5.58 -20.28
N LYS A 196 6.23 5.62 -20.81
CA LYS A 196 6.67 4.70 -21.88
C LYS A 196 6.85 3.26 -21.37
N ARG A 197 7.31 3.09 -20.12
CA ARG A 197 7.63 1.77 -19.55
C ARG A 197 6.46 1.13 -18.82
N HIS A 198 5.50 1.93 -18.36
CA HIS A 198 4.32 1.51 -17.62
C HIS A 198 3.06 2.12 -18.25
N PRO A 199 2.61 1.58 -19.40
CA PRO A 199 1.52 2.16 -20.18
C PRO A 199 0.18 2.16 -19.42
N ASN A 200 -0.01 1.25 -18.45
CA ASN A 200 -1.22 1.18 -17.64
C ASN A 200 -1.40 2.38 -16.71
N LEU A 201 -0.33 3.14 -16.43
CA LEU A 201 -0.35 4.33 -15.60
C LEU A 201 -0.54 5.63 -16.40
N ARG A 202 -0.62 5.58 -17.73
CA ARG A 202 -0.57 6.77 -18.59
C ARG A 202 -1.62 7.83 -18.20
N ASP A 203 -2.87 7.41 -18.08
CA ASP A 203 -4.00 8.31 -17.80
C ASP A 203 -3.93 8.89 -16.37
N CYS A 204 -3.40 8.13 -15.43
CA CYS A 204 -3.17 8.58 -14.06
C CYS A 204 -2.04 9.63 -14.01
N LEU A 205 -0.92 9.36 -14.67
CA LEU A 205 0.26 10.23 -14.71
C LEU A 205 0.01 11.58 -15.43
N GLU A 206 -1.08 11.73 -16.18
CA GLU A 206 -1.49 13.02 -16.76
C GLU A 206 -2.17 13.94 -15.75
N LYS A 207 -2.72 13.38 -14.67
CA LYS A 207 -3.45 14.13 -13.62
C LYS A 207 -2.58 14.50 -12.43
N LEU A 208 -1.46 13.80 -12.24
CA LEU A 208 -0.56 13.98 -11.11
C LEU A 208 0.38 15.17 -11.30
N LYS A 209 0.72 15.83 -10.19
CA LYS A 209 1.70 16.93 -10.14
C LYS A 209 3.09 16.38 -9.82
N PHE A 210 4.11 16.93 -10.46
CA PHE A 210 5.51 16.58 -10.27
C PHE A 210 6.35 17.85 -10.14
N ARG A 211 7.40 17.81 -9.31
CA ARG A 211 8.42 18.87 -9.24
C ARG A 211 9.62 18.39 -10.06
N GLU A 212 10.04 19.12 -11.08
CA GLU A 212 11.23 18.75 -11.87
C GLU A 212 12.46 19.52 -11.39
N VAL A 213 13.61 18.82 -11.29
CA VAL A 213 14.88 19.48 -11.01
C VAL A 213 15.34 20.24 -12.25
N THR A 214 15.32 21.58 -12.18
CA THR A 214 15.74 22.47 -13.26
C THR A 214 17.20 22.90 -13.17
N GLN A 215 17.82 22.78 -12.00
CA GLN A 215 19.21 23.12 -11.76
C GLN A 215 19.98 21.90 -11.27
N PHE A 216 20.83 21.34 -12.13
CA PHE A 216 21.85 20.39 -11.69
C PHE A 216 22.94 21.21 -11.01
N PHE A 217 22.85 21.39 -9.69
CA PHE A 217 23.97 21.96 -8.94
C PHE A 217 25.21 21.10 -9.24
N ARG A 218 26.16 21.68 -9.99
CA ARG A 218 27.49 21.10 -10.17
C ARG A 218 28.07 20.96 -8.77
N ARG A 219 28.08 19.75 -8.24
CA ARG A 219 28.73 19.46 -6.97
C ARG A 219 30.22 19.68 -7.17
N GLY A 220 30.70 20.83 -6.74
CA GLY A 220 32.09 21.22 -6.90
C GLY A 220 32.44 22.65 -6.53
N VAL A 221 31.79 23.28 -5.53
CA VAL A 221 32.34 24.46 -4.85
C VAL A 221 31.89 24.45 -3.37
N LEU A 222 32.85 24.35 -2.46
CA LEU A 222 32.75 24.84 -1.09
C LEU A 222 32.78 26.38 -1.13
N ALA A 223 32.09 27.04 -0.19
CA ALA A 223 31.90 28.50 -0.03
C ALA A 223 30.66 29.03 -0.79
N GLY A 224 29.82 29.88 -0.23
CA GLY A 224 29.85 30.61 1.03
C GLY A 224 28.50 31.32 1.20
N ASP A 225 28.31 31.87 2.39
CA ASP A 225 27.14 32.64 2.82
C ASP A 225 26.64 33.67 1.80
N ASN A 226 25.32 33.89 1.85
CA ASN A 226 24.58 35.08 1.49
C ASN A 226 24.85 35.69 0.11
N ASP A 227 23.81 35.74 -0.72
CA ASP A 227 23.31 37.04 -1.15
C ASP A 227 21.84 36.95 -1.59
N TYR A 228 21.04 37.78 -0.93
CA TYR A 228 19.66 38.09 -1.26
C TYR A 228 19.60 38.74 -2.65
N PHE A 229 18.65 38.30 -3.49
CA PHE A 229 18.19 39.09 -4.62
C PHE A 229 16.77 39.60 -4.33
N GLU A 230 16.67 40.91 -4.17
CA GLU A 230 15.46 41.70 -4.43
C GLU A 230 15.84 42.81 -5.45
N PRO A 231 14.86 43.36 -6.19
CA PRO A 231 14.86 43.49 -7.66
C PRO A 231 15.77 44.56 -8.28
#